data_AF-A0A507EUL7-F1
#
_entry.id   AF-A0A507EUL7-F1
#
_cell.length_a   1.000
_cell.length_b   1.000
_cell.length_c   1.000
_cell.angle_alpha   90.00
_cell.angle_beta   90.00
_cell.angle_gamma   90.00
#
_symmetry.space_group_name_H-M   'P 1'
#
loop_
_entity.id
_entity.type
_entity.pdbx_description
1 polymer ?
#
loop_
_entity_poly.entity_id
_entity_poly.type
_entity_poly.pdbx_seq_one_letter_code
_entity_poly.pdbx_strand_id
1 'polypeptide(L)'
;MSRTYHASTATCSNTLRTLTQVAYALHRRQSDRTLISNQAQADCVLTESLRMQLVLEELSKGKGAWTNEELVFGVKLSQSIKSQPSVVVPDKNQFQHILRLLNTNVEGKRKIMYSLTAIKGVGRRFSNLVCKKADIDLNKRAGELTNDELERIVNIMQAPSQYKIPNWFLNRQKDPKDGKNTHSLSNAVDNKLREDLERLKKIRAHRGLRHYWGIRVRGQHTKTTGRRGKSVGVAKKK
;
A
#
# COMPACT_ATOMS: atom_id res chain seq x y z
N MET A 1 -13.93 20.15 -69.25
CA MET A 1 -15.24 20.14 -68.58
C MET A 1 -15.25 19.03 -67.55
N SER A 2 -15.30 19.42 -66.28
CA SER A 2 -15.07 18.59 -65.11
C SER A 2 -16.32 17.82 -64.69
N ARG A 3 -16.18 16.54 -64.32
CA ARG A 3 -17.23 15.77 -63.65
C ARG A 3 -17.04 15.85 -62.13
N THR A 4 -18.09 16.32 -61.46
CA THR A 4 -18.31 16.28 -60.02
C THR A 4 -18.63 14.85 -59.56
N TYR A 5 -18.08 14.42 -58.43
CA TYR A 5 -18.55 13.25 -57.69
C TYR A 5 -18.95 13.66 -56.27
N HIS A 6 -20.23 13.44 -55.94
CA HIS A 6 -20.74 13.37 -54.57
C HIS A 6 -20.37 12.00 -53.98
N ALA A 7 -19.74 11.96 -52.80
CA ALA A 7 -19.54 10.74 -52.02
C ALA A 7 -20.23 10.84 -50.66
N SER A 8 -21.36 10.12 -50.59
CA SER A 8 -22.10 9.53 -49.47
C SER A 8 -21.56 9.66 -48.03
N THR A 9 -22.43 10.12 -47.13
CA THR A 9 -22.31 10.19 -45.67
C THR A 9 -22.47 8.82 -44.96
N ALA A 10 -22.70 7.72 -45.68
CA ALA A 10 -22.98 6.41 -45.09
C ALA A 10 -21.74 5.60 -44.64
N THR A 11 -20.53 6.05 -44.97
CA THR A 11 -19.27 5.34 -44.61
C THR A 11 -18.74 5.70 -43.22
N CYS A 12 -19.27 6.76 -42.58
CA CYS A 12 -18.76 7.27 -41.30
C CYS A 12 -19.40 6.61 -40.06
N SER A 13 -20.60 6.04 -40.17
CA SER A 13 -21.31 5.43 -39.02
C SER A 13 -20.84 3.99 -38.72
N ASN A 14 -20.43 3.23 -39.74
CA ASN A 14 -20.00 1.84 -39.58
C ASN A 14 -18.59 1.71 -38.99
N THR A 15 -17.73 2.72 -39.14
CA THR A 15 -16.38 2.77 -38.56
C THR A 15 -16.40 3.10 -37.06
N LEU A 16 -17.36 3.92 -36.61
CA LEU A 16 -17.49 4.27 -35.19
C LEU A 16 -18.10 3.12 -34.33
N ARG A 17 -18.96 2.28 -34.91
CA ARG A 17 -19.51 1.09 -34.24
C ARG A 17 -18.48 -0.04 -34.07
N THR A 18 -17.56 -0.21 -35.00
CA THR A 18 -16.50 -1.23 -34.90
C THR A 18 -15.43 -0.82 -33.90
N LEU A 19 -15.07 0.46 -33.82
CA LEU A 19 -14.09 0.98 -32.84
C LEU A 19 -14.59 0.90 -31.40
N THR A 20 -15.88 1.15 -31.15
CA THR A 20 -16.49 1.03 -29.81
C THR A 20 -16.60 -0.42 -29.34
N GLN A 21 -16.87 -1.38 -30.24
CA GLN A 21 -16.85 -2.81 -29.93
C GLN A 21 -15.43 -3.34 -29.63
N VAL A 22 -14.41 -2.86 -30.34
CA VAL A 22 -13.00 -3.21 -30.08
C VAL A 22 -12.54 -2.64 -28.73
N ALA A 23 -12.89 -1.38 -28.42
CA ALA A 23 -12.56 -0.75 -27.14
C ALA A 23 -13.20 -1.46 -25.93
N TYR A 24 -14.45 -1.91 -26.04
CA TYR A 24 -15.14 -2.63 -24.96
C TYR A 24 -14.59 -4.07 -24.78
N ALA A 25 -14.16 -4.72 -25.86
CA ALA A 25 -13.53 -6.05 -25.83
C ALA A 25 -12.12 -6.04 -25.23
N LEU A 26 -11.36 -4.95 -25.42
CA LEU A 26 -10.05 -4.75 -24.79
C LEU A 26 -10.17 -4.47 -23.29
N HIS A 27 -11.20 -3.73 -22.86
CA HIS A 27 -11.42 -3.44 -21.44
C HIS A 27 -11.87 -4.68 -20.63
N ARG A 28 -12.56 -5.64 -21.26
CA ARG A 28 -12.94 -6.94 -20.65
C ARG A 28 -11.79 -7.96 -20.58
N ARG A 29 -10.69 -7.74 -21.31
CA ARG A 29 -9.50 -8.62 -21.25
C ARG A 29 -8.51 -8.25 -20.14
N GLN A 30 -8.70 -7.13 -19.44
CA GLN A 30 -7.84 -6.71 -18.33
C GLN A 30 -8.15 -7.41 -17.00
N SER A 31 -9.26 -8.13 -16.87
CA SER A 31 -9.60 -8.88 -15.65
C SER A 31 -8.90 -10.23 -15.53
N ASP A 32 -8.41 -10.80 -16.65
CA ASP A 32 -7.77 -12.12 -16.67
C ASP A 32 -6.44 -12.07 -17.42
N ARG A 33 -5.33 -11.88 -16.68
CA ARG A 33 -4.06 -12.60 -16.91
C ARG A 33 -2.97 -12.17 -15.94
N THR A 34 -2.73 -13.07 -15.00
CA THR A 34 -1.42 -13.35 -14.42
C THR A 34 -0.39 -13.66 -15.52
N LEU A 35 0.82 -13.10 -15.39
CA LEU A 35 2.08 -13.52 -15.99
C LEU A 35 2.24 -13.34 -17.51
N ILE A 36 2.52 -12.11 -17.95
CA ILE A 36 3.33 -11.83 -19.16
C ILE A 36 4.29 -10.68 -18.80
N SER A 37 5.51 -10.70 -19.35
CA SER A 37 6.61 -9.80 -19.01
C SER A 37 6.24 -8.31 -19.14
N ASN A 38 6.56 -7.55 -18.09
CA ASN A 38 6.24 -6.12 -17.94
C ASN A 38 6.77 -5.21 -19.06
N GLN A 39 7.75 -5.66 -19.86
CA GLN A 39 8.32 -4.90 -20.98
C GLN A 39 7.40 -4.91 -22.22
N ALA A 40 6.86 -6.09 -22.58
CA ALA A 40 6.06 -6.24 -23.79
C ALA A 40 4.65 -5.61 -23.67
N GLN A 41 4.14 -5.47 -22.45
CA GLN A 41 2.89 -4.75 -22.18
C GLN A 41 3.06 -3.22 -22.23
N ALA A 42 4.25 -2.69 -21.95
CA ALA A 42 4.50 -1.25 -22.03
C ALA A 42 4.62 -0.77 -23.49
N ASP A 43 5.29 -1.55 -24.34
CA ASP A 43 5.55 -1.18 -25.74
C ASP A 43 4.28 -1.23 -26.63
N CYS A 44 3.36 -2.16 -26.38
CA CYS A 44 2.08 -2.23 -27.09
C CYS A 44 1.11 -1.09 -26.71
N VAL A 45 1.09 -0.66 -25.44
CA VAL A 45 0.23 0.44 -24.98
C VAL A 45 0.74 1.79 -25.47
N LEU A 46 2.06 1.98 -25.55
CA LEU A 46 2.68 3.20 -26.08
C LEU A 46 2.43 3.35 -27.59
N THR A 47 2.52 2.27 -28.37
CA THR A 47 2.31 2.31 -29.82
C THR A 47 0.85 2.55 -30.23
N GLU A 48 -0.12 2.06 -29.47
CA GLU A 48 -1.54 2.37 -29.70
C GLU A 48 -1.91 3.81 -29.24
N SER A 49 -1.28 4.31 -28.17
CA SER A 49 -1.54 5.68 -27.67
C SER A 49 -1.04 6.78 -28.61
N LEU A 50 0.14 6.60 -29.22
CA LEU A 50 0.72 7.53 -30.19
C LEU A 50 -0.06 7.53 -31.51
N ARG A 51 -0.62 6.38 -31.90
CA ARG A 51 -1.46 6.26 -33.10
C ARG A 51 -2.81 6.97 -32.92
N MET A 52 -3.39 6.94 -31.71
CA MET A 52 -4.59 7.70 -31.36
C MET A 52 -4.32 9.21 -31.24
N GLN A 53 -3.16 9.62 -30.73
CA GLN A 53 -2.76 11.03 -30.68
C GLN A 53 -2.58 11.64 -32.08
N LEU A 54 -1.92 10.93 -33.01
CA LEU A 54 -1.76 11.39 -34.39
C LEU A 54 -3.10 11.52 -35.13
N VAL A 55 -4.01 10.56 -34.94
CA VAL A 55 -5.37 10.61 -35.54
C VAL A 55 -6.18 11.79 -34.98
N LEU A 56 -6.06 12.09 -33.68
CA LEU A 56 -6.71 13.26 -33.07
C LEU A 56 -6.09 14.59 -33.54
N GLU A 57 -4.77 14.63 -33.76
CA GLU A 57 -4.06 15.81 -34.24
C GLU A 57 -4.38 16.11 -35.72
N GLU A 58 -4.54 15.07 -36.55
CA GLU A 58 -5.01 15.16 -37.93
C GLU A 58 -6.49 15.57 -38.02
N LEU A 59 -7.35 15.06 -37.12
CA LEU A 59 -8.76 15.48 -37.03
C LEU A 59 -8.92 16.95 -36.58
N SER A 60 -7.99 17.48 -35.77
CA SER A 60 -8.03 18.89 -35.35
C SER A 60 -7.72 19.88 -36.48
N LYS A 61 -6.96 19.43 -37.50
CA LYS A 61 -6.54 20.26 -38.65
C LYS A 61 -7.56 20.25 -39.80
N GLY A 62 -8.62 19.44 -39.71
CA GLY A 62 -9.57 19.20 -40.80
C GLY A 62 -11.04 19.40 -40.42
N LYS A 63 -11.52 20.64 -40.55
CA LYS A 63 -12.94 21.09 -40.70
C LYS A 63 -13.84 21.20 -39.46
N GLY A 64 -14.51 22.36 -39.37
CA GLY A 64 -15.86 22.53 -38.80
C GLY A 64 -15.93 22.81 -37.29
N ALA A 65 -16.81 23.73 -36.90
CA ALA A 65 -17.10 24.04 -35.49
C ALA A 65 -17.68 22.82 -34.76
N TRP A 66 -17.08 22.46 -33.62
CA TRP A 66 -17.41 21.29 -32.81
C TRP A 66 -18.65 21.53 -31.94
N THR A 67 -19.48 20.51 -31.75
CA THR A 67 -20.66 20.60 -30.87
C THR A 67 -20.29 20.48 -29.38
N ASN A 68 -21.13 21.02 -28.49
CA ASN A 68 -20.85 21.06 -27.04
C ASN A 68 -20.66 19.66 -26.40
N GLU A 69 -21.27 18.62 -26.95
CA GLU A 69 -21.13 17.24 -26.43
C GLU A 69 -19.77 16.62 -26.79
N GLU A 70 -19.23 16.93 -27.97
CA GLU A 70 -17.92 16.47 -28.43
C GLU A 70 -16.77 17.10 -27.63
N LEU A 71 -16.91 18.38 -27.26
CA LEU A 71 -15.96 19.09 -26.38
C LEU A 71 -15.93 18.48 -24.97
N VAL A 72 -17.08 18.10 -24.40
CA VAL A 72 -17.15 17.47 -23.07
C VAL A 72 -16.53 16.07 -23.07
N PHE A 73 -16.73 15.30 -24.14
CA PHE A 73 -16.11 13.98 -24.30
C PHE A 73 -14.58 14.10 -24.48
N GLY A 74 -14.12 15.09 -25.27
CA GLY A 74 -12.71 15.41 -25.45
C GLY A 74 -12.00 15.84 -24.17
N VAL A 75 -12.65 16.67 -23.33
CA VAL A 75 -12.10 17.09 -22.03
C VAL A 75 -11.98 15.91 -21.07
N LYS A 76 -12.98 15.00 -21.03
CA LYS A 76 -12.91 13.77 -20.20
C LYS A 76 -11.80 12.82 -20.64
N LEU A 77 -11.58 12.64 -21.96
CA LEU A 77 -10.46 11.86 -22.48
C LEU A 77 -9.11 12.52 -22.15
N SER A 78 -9.00 13.84 -22.27
CA SER A 78 -7.77 14.57 -21.91
C SER A 78 -7.40 14.43 -20.42
N GLN A 79 -8.41 14.40 -19.54
CA GLN A 79 -8.21 14.23 -18.09
C GLN A 79 -7.80 12.80 -17.74
N SER A 80 -8.27 11.80 -18.50
CA SER A 80 -7.85 10.40 -18.34
C SER A 80 -6.47 10.10 -18.94
N ILE A 81 -5.99 10.88 -19.92
CA ILE A 81 -4.67 10.70 -20.54
C ILE A 81 -3.56 11.34 -19.69
N LYS A 82 -3.85 12.35 -18.85
CA LYS A 82 -2.86 12.96 -17.95
C LYS A 82 -2.45 12.07 -16.76
N SER A 83 -3.09 10.92 -16.57
CA SER A 83 -2.66 9.89 -15.60
C SER A 83 -1.76 8.82 -16.24
N GLN A 84 -0.84 9.21 -17.11
CA GLN A 84 0.23 8.28 -17.52
C GLN A 84 1.11 7.99 -16.29
N PRO A 85 1.52 6.73 -16.08
CA PRO A 85 2.63 6.45 -15.18
C PRO A 85 3.91 6.98 -15.86
N SER A 86 4.28 8.23 -15.56
CA SER A 86 5.64 8.67 -15.78
C SER A 86 6.54 7.71 -15.01
N VAL A 87 7.37 6.93 -15.72
CA VAL A 87 8.44 6.14 -15.10
C VAL A 87 9.49 7.15 -14.65
N VAL A 88 9.21 7.83 -13.54
CA VAL A 88 10.20 8.59 -12.80
C VAL A 88 11.10 7.53 -12.20
N VAL A 89 12.22 7.25 -12.86
CA VAL A 89 13.28 6.45 -12.27
C VAL A 89 13.80 7.29 -11.11
N PRO A 90 13.63 6.87 -9.85
CA PRO A 90 14.18 7.63 -8.74
C PRO A 90 15.71 7.66 -8.90
N ASP A 91 16.30 8.84 -8.80
CA ASP A 91 17.75 9.00 -8.88
C ASP A 91 18.42 8.12 -7.83
N LYS A 92 19.36 7.28 -8.28
CA LYS A 92 20.03 6.28 -7.42
C LYS A 92 20.73 6.90 -6.21
N ASN A 93 21.06 8.19 -6.27
CA ASN A 93 21.75 8.92 -5.22
C ASN A 93 20.82 9.38 -4.07
N GLN A 94 19.51 9.34 -4.25
CA GLN A 94 18.55 9.83 -3.24
C GLN A 94 17.87 8.72 -2.45
N PHE A 95 18.22 7.46 -2.73
CA PHE A 95 17.62 6.30 -2.10
C PHE A 95 18.35 5.89 -0.82
N GLN A 96 17.66 5.97 0.33
CA GLN A 96 18.19 5.48 1.59
C GLN A 96 17.89 3.99 1.78
N HIS A 97 18.94 3.17 1.82
CA HIS A 97 18.78 1.72 2.01
C HIS A 97 18.33 1.33 3.42
N ILE A 98 18.81 2.05 4.43
CA ILE A 98 18.54 1.80 5.84
C ILE A 98 18.11 3.12 6.47
N LEU A 99 16.95 3.11 7.11
CA LEU A 99 16.43 4.24 7.86
C LEU A 99 16.49 3.91 9.34
N ARG A 100 16.94 4.85 10.17
CA ARG A 100 16.96 4.67 11.62
C ARG A 100 15.79 5.44 12.22
N LEU A 101 14.78 4.73 12.71
CA LEU A 101 13.59 5.31 13.35
C LEU A 101 13.37 4.69 14.73
N LEU A 102 13.08 5.52 15.74
CA LEU A 102 12.70 5.07 17.10
C LEU A 102 13.62 3.98 17.69
N ASN A 103 14.93 4.16 17.53
CA ASN A 103 15.98 3.20 17.94
C ASN A 103 15.98 1.84 17.22
N THR A 104 15.30 1.74 16.08
CA THR A 104 15.24 0.53 15.25
C THR A 104 15.73 0.79 13.82
N ASN A 105 16.29 -0.25 13.20
CA ASN A 105 16.71 -0.22 11.79
C ASN A 105 15.52 -0.65 10.91
N VAL A 106 15.10 0.23 10.01
CA VAL A 106 14.01 0.01 9.07
C VAL A 106 14.58 -0.13 7.67
N GLU A 107 14.12 -1.13 6.91
CA GLU A 107 14.56 -1.37 5.54
C GLU A 107 13.90 -0.40 4.55
N GLY A 108 14.70 0.29 3.73
CA GLY A 108 14.23 1.23 2.70
C GLY A 108 13.67 0.58 1.44
N LYS A 109 14.05 -0.67 1.15
CA LYS A 109 13.64 -1.39 -0.09
C LYS A 109 12.16 -1.76 -0.11
N ARG A 110 11.54 -1.93 1.05
CA ARG A 110 10.13 -2.32 1.18
C ARG A 110 9.22 -1.09 1.07
N LYS A 111 7.95 -1.33 0.73
CA LYS A 111 6.91 -0.28 0.81
C LYS A 111 6.76 0.22 2.25
N ILE A 112 6.43 1.49 2.41
CA ILE A 112 6.35 2.17 3.71
C ILE A 112 5.46 1.43 4.71
N MET A 113 4.29 0.96 4.23
CA MET A 113 3.34 0.25 5.09
C MET A 113 3.96 -0.98 5.78
N TYR A 114 4.81 -1.72 5.07
CA TYR A 114 5.46 -2.92 5.59
C TYR A 114 6.75 -2.59 6.34
N SER A 115 7.50 -1.59 5.90
CA SER A 115 8.76 -1.22 6.54
C SER A 115 8.54 -0.75 7.98
N LEU A 116 7.51 0.05 8.24
CA LEU A 116 7.18 0.54 9.59
C LEU A 116 6.82 -0.57 10.56
N THR A 117 6.40 -1.75 10.09
CA THR A 117 6.11 -2.90 10.97
C THR A 117 7.35 -3.53 11.60
N ALA A 118 8.56 -3.16 11.13
CA ALA A 118 9.79 -3.51 11.81
C ALA A 118 9.89 -2.87 13.21
N ILE A 119 9.20 -1.75 13.42
CA ILE A 119 9.14 -1.07 14.71
C ILE A 119 8.20 -1.84 15.64
N LYS A 120 8.72 -2.28 16.79
CA LYS A 120 7.91 -2.96 17.80
C LYS A 120 6.81 -2.05 18.33
N GLY A 121 5.59 -2.56 18.40
CA GLY A 121 4.40 -1.80 18.76
C GLY A 121 3.59 -1.31 17.56
N VAL A 122 4.16 -1.33 16.34
CA VAL A 122 3.49 -0.97 15.10
C VAL A 122 3.06 -2.22 14.32
N GLY A 123 1.76 -2.33 14.07
CA GLY A 123 1.20 -3.36 13.19
C GLY A 123 0.88 -2.82 11.79
N ARG A 124 0.49 -3.72 10.87
CA ARG A 124 0.06 -3.35 9.50
C ARG A 124 -1.06 -2.31 9.48
N ARG A 125 -2.06 -2.49 10.35
CA ARG A 125 -3.20 -1.56 10.47
C ARG A 125 -2.78 -0.20 11.03
N PHE A 126 -1.90 -0.19 12.03
CA PHE A 126 -1.39 1.05 12.63
C PHE A 126 -0.55 1.83 11.63
N SER A 127 0.38 1.15 10.95
CA SER A 127 1.19 1.72 9.88
C SER A 127 0.34 2.38 8.79
N ASN A 128 -0.69 1.69 8.28
CA ASN A 128 -1.60 2.24 7.29
C ASN A 128 -2.32 3.51 7.79
N LEU A 129 -2.81 3.50 9.04
CA LEU A 129 -3.42 4.69 9.64
C LEU A 129 -2.43 5.85 9.74
N VAL A 130 -1.19 5.60 10.17
CA VAL A 130 -0.16 6.63 10.30
C VAL A 130 0.19 7.23 8.94
N CYS A 131 0.42 6.41 7.90
CA CYS A 131 0.66 6.90 6.54
C CYS A 131 -0.49 7.79 6.03
N LYS A 132 -1.74 7.38 6.28
CA LYS A 132 -2.93 8.17 5.90
C LYS A 132 -3.08 9.46 6.68
N LYS A 133 -2.60 9.52 7.92
CA LYS A 133 -2.63 10.73 8.75
C LYS A 133 -1.45 11.67 8.48
N ALA A 134 -0.35 11.11 7.99
CA ALA A 134 0.82 11.85 7.54
C ALA A 134 0.69 12.35 6.09
N ASP A 135 -0.40 12.02 5.40
CA ASP A 135 -0.62 12.30 3.98
C ASP A 135 0.52 11.78 3.08
N ILE A 136 0.97 10.56 3.36
CA ILE A 136 2.02 9.86 2.61
C ILE A 136 1.37 8.76 1.78
N ASP A 137 1.74 8.68 0.50
CA ASP A 137 1.28 7.61 -0.37
C ASP A 137 1.78 6.23 0.09
N LEU A 138 0.88 5.25 0.06
CA LEU A 138 1.15 3.89 0.52
C LEU A 138 1.98 3.07 -0.47
N ASN A 139 2.05 3.49 -1.74
CA ASN A 139 2.81 2.78 -2.77
C ASN A 139 4.28 3.18 -2.82
N LYS A 140 4.63 4.36 -2.29
CA LYS A 140 6.02 4.80 -2.12
C LYS A 140 6.87 3.78 -1.35
N ARG A 141 8.16 3.74 -1.67
CA ARG A 141 9.13 2.94 -0.91
C ARG A 141 9.62 3.73 0.29
N ALA A 142 10.05 3.01 1.33
CA ALA A 142 10.50 3.66 2.55
C ALA A 142 11.80 4.45 2.36
N GLY A 143 12.70 3.99 1.47
CA GLY A 143 13.95 4.67 1.17
C GLY A 143 13.82 5.95 0.35
N GLU A 144 12.62 6.25 -0.14
CA GLU A 144 12.30 7.47 -0.91
C GLU A 144 11.71 8.57 0.00
N LEU A 145 11.54 8.29 1.30
CA LEU A 145 10.97 9.25 2.24
C LEU A 145 11.91 10.43 2.48
N THR A 146 11.31 11.62 2.49
CA THR A 146 11.99 12.84 2.95
C THR A 146 12.10 12.88 4.47
N ASN A 147 13.07 13.63 5.00
CA ASN A 147 13.25 13.76 6.44
C ASN A 147 12.00 14.37 7.13
N ASP A 148 11.34 15.33 6.48
CA ASP A 148 10.11 15.95 7.00
C ASP A 148 8.93 14.96 7.06
N GLU A 149 8.80 14.08 6.07
CA GLU A 149 7.82 12.98 6.09
C GLU A 149 8.12 12.00 7.23
N LEU A 150 9.40 11.69 7.48
CA LEU A 150 9.82 10.80 8.57
C LEU A 150 9.50 11.40 9.94
N GLU A 151 9.77 12.69 10.15
CA GLU A 151 9.46 13.38 11.40
C GLU A 151 7.95 13.43 11.66
N ARG A 152 7.14 13.69 10.63
CA ARG A 152 5.67 13.63 10.73
C ARG A 152 5.19 12.26 11.17
N ILE A 153 5.73 11.18 10.59
CA ILE A 153 5.42 9.80 11.00
C ILE A 153 5.77 9.61 12.48
N VAL A 154 6.97 10.01 12.91
CA VAL A 154 7.43 9.84 14.30
C VAL A 154 6.53 10.58 15.28
N ASN A 155 6.14 11.82 14.97
CA ASN A 155 5.27 12.63 15.82
C ASN A 155 3.88 12.01 15.98
N ILE A 156 3.29 11.52 14.88
CA ILE A 156 1.99 10.80 14.91
C ILE A 156 2.09 9.52 15.74
N MET A 157 3.21 8.81 15.64
CA MET A 157 3.43 7.58 16.39
C MET A 157 3.56 7.85 17.89
N GLN A 158 4.34 8.87 18.29
CA GLN A 158 4.55 9.21 19.70
C GLN A 158 3.28 9.76 20.37
N ALA A 159 2.52 10.59 19.67
CA ALA A 159 1.34 11.26 20.21
C ALA A 159 0.05 11.01 19.40
N PRO A 160 -0.41 9.75 19.27
CA PRO A 160 -1.53 9.40 18.38
C PRO A 160 -2.85 10.07 18.76
N SER A 161 -3.07 10.35 20.05
CA SER A 161 -4.29 11.00 20.54
C SER A 161 -4.49 12.41 19.98
N GLN A 162 -3.40 13.13 19.67
CA GLN A 162 -3.46 14.49 19.11
C GLN A 162 -3.96 14.48 17.66
N TYR A 163 -3.67 13.41 16.91
CA TYR A 163 -4.02 13.27 15.48
C TYR A 163 -5.42 12.65 15.26
N LYS A 164 -6.31 12.80 16.23
CA LYS A 164 -7.70 12.30 16.20
C LYS A 164 -7.77 10.77 16.01
N ILE A 165 -6.83 10.03 16.60
CA ILE A 165 -6.88 8.56 16.65
C ILE A 165 -7.67 8.17 17.91
N PRO A 166 -8.69 7.29 17.79
CA PRO A 166 -9.51 6.93 18.94
C PRO A 166 -8.76 6.03 19.93
N ASN A 167 -9.12 6.17 21.22
CA ASN A 167 -8.47 5.47 22.33
C ASN A 167 -8.44 3.94 22.18
N TRP A 168 -9.49 3.35 21.60
CA TRP A 168 -9.60 1.91 21.40
C TRP A 168 -8.56 1.35 20.41
N PHE A 169 -7.91 2.21 19.63
CA PHE A 169 -6.86 1.83 18.67
C PHE A 169 -5.47 1.73 19.32
N LEU A 170 -5.30 2.31 20.51
CA LEU A 170 -4.02 2.34 21.22
C LEU A 170 -3.72 0.99 21.86
N ASN A 171 -2.44 0.64 21.99
CA ASN A 171 -2.02 -0.68 22.45
C ASN A 171 -2.02 -0.82 23.99
N ARG A 172 -1.89 0.28 24.73
CA ARG A 172 -1.89 0.30 26.20
C ARG A 172 -2.91 1.31 26.70
N GLN A 173 -4.14 0.82 26.86
CA GLN A 173 -5.26 1.59 27.39
C GLN A 173 -5.34 1.43 28.91
N LYS A 174 -5.72 2.52 29.60
CA LYS A 174 -5.91 2.60 31.06
C LYS A 174 -4.75 1.97 31.84
N ASP A 175 -3.55 2.58 31.72
CA ASP A 175 -2.38 2.08 32.46
C ASP A 175 -2.66 2.08 33.96
N PRO A 176 -2.43 0.99 34.73
CA PRO A 176 -2.75 0.92 36.15
C PRO A 176 -1.99 1.93 37.04
N LYS A 177 -0.92 2.55 36.55
CA LYS A 177 -0.18 3.60 37.28
C LYS A 177 -0.81 4.97 37.08
N ASP A 178 -0.92 5.39 35.82
CA ASP A 178 -1.30 6.77 35.47
C ASP A 178 -2.76 6.94 35.05
N GLY A 179 -3.48 5.84 34.80
CA GLY A 179 -4.86 5.83 34.27
C GLY A 179 -5.00 6.30 32.82
N LYS A 180 -3.94 6.85 32.22
CA LYS A 180 -3.92 7.41 30.86
C LYS A 180 -3.86 6.31 29.79
N ASN A 181 -4.36 6.62 28.60
CA ASN A 181 -4.22 5.78 27.41
C ASN A 181 -2.96 6.21 26.65
N THR A 182 -2.07 5.25 26.38
CA THR A 182 -0.80 5.52 25.69
C THR A 182 -0.57 4.51 24.57
N HIS A 183 0.26 4.89 23.61
CA HIS A 183 0.78 3.97 22.61
C HIS A 183 2.26 3.72 22.89
N SER A 184 2.59 2.54 23.40
CA SER A 184 3.99 2.18 23.67
C SER A 184 4.70 1.75 22.39
N LEU A 185 5.89 2.28 22.16
CA LEU A 185 6.69 2.05 20.95
C LEU A 185 8.07 1.50 21.28
N SER A 186 8.65 0.75 20.33
CA SER A 186 10.01 0.21 20.37
C SER A 186 10.38 -0.39 21.73
N ASN A 187 11.35 0.19 22.43
CA ASN A 187 11.89 -0.31 23.70
C ASN A 187 10.90 -0.12 24.86
N ALA A 188 10.01 0.86 24.77
CA ALA A 188 9.02 1.11 25.83
C ALA A 188 8.07 -0.08 26.01
N VAL A 189 7.76 -0.80 24.93
CA VAL A 189 6.93 -2.02 24.99
C VAL A 189 7.58 -3.09 25.88
N ASP A 190 8.88 -3.29 25.74
CA ASP A 190 9.62 -4.29 26.51
C ASP A 190 9.77 -3.89 27.98
N ASN A 191 10.07 -2.63 28.24
CA ASN A 191 10.18 -2.13 29.60
C ASN A 191 8.85 -2.26 30.34
N LYS A 192 7.75 -1.86 29.70
CA LYS A 192 6.40 -2.00 30.26
C LYS A 192 6.02 -3.47 30.51
N LEU A 193 6.38 -4.38 29.61
CA LEU A 193 6.14 -5.82 29.81
C LEU A 193 6.93 -6.37 31.00
N ARG A 194 8.19 -5.95 31.18
CA ARG A 194 9.01 -6.34 32.34
C ARG A 194 8.40 -5.84 33.64
N GLU A 195 8.03 -4.56 33.71
CA GLU A 195 7.36 -3.96 34.86
C GLU A 195 6.07 -4.71 35.24
N ASP A 196 5.23 -5.03 34.26
CA ASP A 196 3.98 -5.76 34.49
C ASP A 196 4.23 -7.17 35.03
N LEU A 197 5.23 -7.88 34.50
CA LEU A 197 5.60 -9.22 34.97
C LEU A 197 6.20 -9.20 36.37
N GLU A 198 7.09 -8.25 36.65
CA GLU A 198 7.68 -8.08 37.98
C GLU A 198 6.63 -7.74 39.03
N ARG A 199 5.68 -6.85 38.69
CA ARG A 199 4.54 -6.55 39.56
C ARG A 199 3.74 -7.80 39.90
N LEU A 200 3.44 -8.66 38.92
CA LEU A 200 2.71 -9.90 39.13
C LEU A 200 3.48 -10.93 39.95
N LYS A 201 4.82 -10.99 39.79
CA LYS A 201 5.69 -11.86 40.59
C LYS A 201 5.75 -11.41 42.04
N LYS A 202 5.86 -10.10 42.30
CA LYS A 202 5.86 -9.52 43.66
C LYS A 202 4.55 -9.77 44.39
N ILE A 203 3.40 -9.62 43.71
CA ILE A 203 2.07 -9.92 44.26
C ILE A 203 1.87 -11.43 44.52
N ARG A 204 2.69 -12.30 43.89
CA ARG A 204 2.53 -13.77 43.88
C ARG A 204 1.18 -14.24 43.31
N ALA A 205 0.64 -13.52 42.33
CA ALA A 205 -0.54 -13.96 41.61
C ALA A 205 -0.25 -15.27 40.83
N HIS A 206 -1.24 -16.17 40.69
CA HIS A 206 -1.08 -17.44 39.95
C HIS A 206 -0.48 -17.23 38.55
N ARG A 207 -0.95 -16.22 37.80
CA ARG A 207 -0.37 -15.83 36.51
C ARG A 207 1.10 -15.42 36.61
N GLY A 208 1.48 -14.68 37.65
CA GLY A 208 2.87 -14.27 37.91
C GLY A 208 3.78 -15.47 38.22
N LEU A 209 3.32 -16.40 39.04
CA LEU A 209 4.04 -17.65 39.34
C LEU A 209 4.24 -18.51 38.08
N ARG A 210 3.23 -18.61 37.21
CA ARG A 210 3.36 -19.31 35.92
C ARG A 210 4.43 -18.67 35.02
N HIS A 211 4.48 -17.34 34.97
CA HIS A 211 5.55 -16.63 34.26
C HIS A 211 6.93 -16.82 34.91
N TYR A 212 7.00 -16.99 36.23
CA TYR A 212 8.24 -17.31 36.94
C TYR A 212 8.75 -18.71 36.56
N TRP A 213 7.87 -19.71 36.51
CA TRP A 213 8.20 -21.07 36.08
C TRP A 213 8.33 -21.25 34.57
N GLY A 214 8.08 -20.21 33.76
CA GLY A 214 8.16 -20.29 32.29
C GLY A 214 7.10 -21.18 31.64
N ILE A 215 5.97 -21.44 32.33
CA ILE A 215 4.88 -22.26 31.80
C ILE A 215 3.77 -21.40 31.19
N ARG A 216 2.98 -22.00 30.30
CA ARG A 216 1.84 -21.35 29.66
C ARG A 216 0.80 -20.92 30.69
N VAL A 217 0.22 -19.73 30.48
CA VAL A 217 -0.53 -18.98 31.50
C VAL A 217 -2.04 -19.03 31.30
N ARG A 218 -2.53 -19.06 30.05
CA ARG A 218 -3.94 -18.86 29.69
C ARG A 218 -4.83 -20.10 29.84
N GLY A 219 -4.52 -20.99 30.78
CA GLY A 219 -5.30 -22.23 30.99
C GLY A 219 -5.15 -23.28 29.89
N GLN A 220 -4.09 -23.19 29.08
CA GLN A 220 -3.83 -24.15 28.01
C GLN A 220 -3.52 -25.54 28.59
N HIS A 221 -4.04 -26.61 27.97
CA HIS A 221 -3.73 -27.98 28.37
C HIS A 221 -2.27 -28.35 28.04
N THR A 222 -1.44 -28.49 29.07
CA THR A 222 0.00 -28.77 28.93
C THR A 222 0.37 -30.25 29.04
N LYS A 223 -0.62 -31.16 29.10
CA LYS A 223 -0.36 -32.62 29.14
C LYS A 223 0.36 -33.07 27.86
N THR A 224 -0.26 -32.81 26.71
CA THR A 224 0.22 -33.19 25.37
C THR A 224 0.85 -32.04 24.59
N THR A 225 0.35 -30.81 24.76
CA THR A 225 0.81 -29.66 23.95
C THR A 225 1.97 -28.90 24.60
N GLY A 226 2.83 -28.30 23.78
CA GLY A 226 3.94 -27.46 24.27
C GLY A 226 5.13 -28.21 24.86
N ARG A 227 5.20 -29.52 24.58
CA ARG A 227 6.40 -30.32 24.81
C ARG A 227 7.45 -29.91 23.77
N ARG A 228 8.67 -29.64 24.24
CA ARG A 228 9.84 -29.44 23.37
C ARG A 228 10.60 -30.76 23.33
N GLY A 229 10.65 -31.35 22.14
CA GLY A 229 11.24 -32.66 21.83
C GLY A 229 10.61 -33.21 20.55
N LYS A 230 11.37 -33.94 19.73
CA LYS A 230 10.77 -34.70 18.61
C LYS A 230 9.87 -35.77 19.24
N SER A 231 8.62 -35.87 18.79
CA SER A 231 7.85 -37.10 19.02
C SER A 231 8.68 -38.24 18.43
N VAL A 232 8.98 -39.26 19.23
CA VAL A 232 9.48 -40.54 18.74
C VAL A 232 8.37 -41.19 17.91
N GLY A 233 8.26 -40.76 16.65
CA GLY A 233 7.53 -41.52 15.64
C GLY A 233 8.34 -42.75 15.24
N VAL A 234 7.69 -43.71 14.58
CA VAL A 234 8.37 -44.84 13.93
C VAL A 234 9.28 -44.27 12.83
N ALA A 235 10.58 -44.52 12.94
CA ALA A 235 11.53 -44.20 11.90
C ALA A 235 11.21 -45.05 10.66
N LYS A 236 10.75 -44.44 9.57
CA LYS A 236 10.75 -45.11 8.27
C LYS A 236 12.20 -45.23 7.81
N LYS A 237 12.65 -46.45 7.56
CA LYS A 237 13.96 -46.76 6.97
C LYS A 237 14.04 -46.04 5.62
N LYS A 238 15.08 -45.25 5.42
CA LYS A 238 15.46 -44.74 4.10
C LYS A 238 16.02 -45.88 3.26
#